data_AF-A0A2D5BS82-F1
#
_entry.id   AF-A0A2D5BS82-F1
#
_cell.length_a   1.000
_cell.length_b   1.000
_cell.length_c   1.000
_cell.angle_alpha   90.00
_cell.angle_beta   90.00
_cell.angle_gamma   90.00
#
_symmetry.space_group_name_H-M   'P 1'
#
loop_
_entity.id
_entity.type
_entity.pdbx_description
1 polymer ?
#
loop_
_entity_poly.entity_id
_entity_poly.type
_entity_poly.pdbx_seq_one_letter_code
_entity_poly.pdbx_strand_id
1 'polypeptide(L)'
;MPDLPEPRGAFGGFIGPQNLLTLVANTAPWVLDGGAVPSEGRLNELAPAPLGWRAILLASERVVATEEPDEAQWTDYFALCVAAHFATVMTYVPTDVDTKIRDQLWYVDRSPDELVRRKELALALAGWDVSSISRRRVMVDGVGAVSGHDGERLSVLCGGILGLSRVGDEAGADELTNAVDAELTREARAFAALERTRGREVELLQLATVLTHNAGDVDQGLSARKGQRWSSPPGRRFGRLAHEREERYGGVFARAAALYKALMASEGHRNYPLREVRCLRAHPDLLLPFAPFLDRWGASLATSPLLSDADRTDVVLGLVTGVRKVRGQRGYQRALAGFDDAYPGGLSGKAMQRTLPASARRALRDTDLRRDMAVRPVSFTSGLAKRARDILARHR
;
A
#
# COMPACT_ATOMS: atom_id res chain seq x y z
N MET A 1 -7.99 4.00 31.16
CA MET A 1 -7.28 5.29 31.20
C MET A 1 -6.70 5.52 29.81
N PRO A 2 -6.53 6.75 29.29
CA PRO A 2 -5.65 6.92 28.14
C PRO A 2 -4.26 6.49 28.58
N ASP A 3 -3.76 5.38 28.04
CA ASP A 3 -2.45 4.86 28.39
C ASP A 3 -1.40 5.94 28.12
N LEU A 4 -0.56 6.20 29.12
CA LEU A 4 0.54 7.13 28.98
C LEU A 4 1.45 6.66 27.83
N PRO A 5 1.98 7.57 27.00
CA PRO A 5 2.88 7.19 25.93
C PRO A 5 4.08 6.43 26.51
N GLU A 6 4.45 5.32 25.87
CA GLU A 6 5.56 4.48 26.34
C GLU A 6 6.85 5.29 26.46
N PRO A 7 7.70 5.00 27.46
CA PRO A 7 8.97 5.69 27.64
C PRO A 7 9.85 5.55 26.39
N ARG A 8 10.66 6.58 26.14
CA ARG A 8 11.66 6.57 25.05
C ARG A 8 12.68 5.48 25.33
N GLY A 9 13.06 4.71 24.32
CA GLY A 9 14.09 3.65 24.44
C GLY A 9 13.58 2.24 24.19
N ALA A 10 12.26 2.04 24.15
CA ALA A 10 11.65 0.73 23.87
C ALA A 10 12.25 0.06 22.62
N PHE A 11 12.55 -1.23 22.75
CA PHE A 11 13.17 -2.06 21.72
C PHE A 11 14.42 -1.40 21.13
N GLY A 12 15.43 -1.07 21.95
CA GLY A 12 16.68 -0.49 21.46
C GLY A 12 16.51 0.87 20.75
N GLY A 13 15.53 1.67 21.16
CA GLY A 13 15.23 2.97 20.59
C GLY A 13 14.26 2.96 19.40
N PHE A 14 13.60 1.84 19.11
CA PHE A 14 12.50 1.79 18.15
C PHE A 14 11.19 2.35 18.72
N ILE A 15 10.14 2.32 17.89
CA ILE A 15 8.79 2.70 18.34
C ILE A 15 8.27 1.62 19.28
N GLY A 16 7.83 1.99 20.47
CA GLY A 16 7.23 1.03 21.39
C GLY A 16 5.94 0.38 20.83
N PRO A 17 5.58 -0.84 21.27
CA PRO A 17 4.39 -1.56 20.84
C PRO A 17 3.10 -0.74 20.94
N GLN A 18 2.82 -0.11 22.08
CA GLN A 18 1.59 0.67 22.27
C GLN A 18 1.55 1.92 21.40
N ASN A 19 2.71 2.58 21.22
CA ASN A 19 2.82 3.71 20.30
C ASN A 19 2.57 3.28 18.85
N LEU A 20 3.04 2.10 18.45
CA LEU A 20 2.76 1.53 17.13
C LEU A 20 1.26 1.21 16.95
N LEU A 21 0.62 0.62 17.96
CA LEU A 21 -0.83 0.38 17.94
C LEU A 21 -1.63 1.67 17.87
N THR A 22 -1.16 2.72 18.52
CA THR A 22 -1.76 4.06 18.42
C THR A 22 -1.69 4.59 16.99
N LEU A 23 -0.61 4.34 16.24
CA LEU A 23 -0.54 4.67 14.82
C LEU A 23 -1.55 3.86 14.00
N VAL A 24 -1.69 2.57 14.27
CA VAL A 24 -2.69 1.71 13.62
C VAL A 24 -4.11 2.22 13.89
N ALA A 25 -4.46 2.48 15.16
CA ALA A 25 -5.76 2.98 15.57
C ALA A 25 -6.09 4.35 14.94
N ASN A 26 -5.10 5.22 14.78
CA ASN A 26 -5.27 6.53 14.12
C ASN A 26 -5.42 6.43 12.59
N THR A 27 -5.01 5.32 12.00
CA THR A 27 -4.98 5.14 10.53
C THR A 27 -6.10 4.26 10.02
N ALA A 28 -6.38 3.16 10.72
CA ALA A 28 -7.32 2.12 10.33
C ALA A 28 -8.00 1.53 11.59
N PRO A 29 -8.73 2.33 12.39
CA PRO A 29 -9.30 1.90 13.68
C PRO A 29 -10.12 0.62 13.59
N TRP A 30 -10.88 0.45 12.50
CA TRP A 30 -11.72 -0.73 12.23
C TRP A 30 -10.97 -2.06 12.21
N VAL A 31 -9.64 -2.07 12.05
CA VAL A 31 -8.87 -3.33 12.08
C VAL A 31 -8.80 -3.92 13.49
N LEU A 32 -8.92 -3.07 14.50
CA LEU A 32 -8.91 -3.41 15.92
C LEU A 32 -10.33 -3.62 16.47
N ASP A 33 -11.36 -3.26 15.71
CA ASP A 33 -12.76 -3.38 16.15
C ASP A 33 -13.23 -4.83 16.07
N GLY A 34 -13.67 -5.36 17.21
CA GLY A 34 -14.28 -6.68 17.34
C GLY A 34 -13.34 -7.86 17.05
N GLY A 35 -13.80 -9.09 17.31
CA GLY A 35 -13.03 -10.31 17.08
C GLY A 35 -12.46 -10.92 18.36
N ALA A 36 -12.27 -12.23 18.33
CA ALA A 36 -11.65 -12.95 19.44
C ALA A 36 -10.15 -12.69 19.44
N VAL A 37 -9.63 -12.23 20.57
CA VAL A 37 -8.19 -12.28 20.85
C VAL A 37 -7.84 -13.77 20.97
N PRO A 38 -6.90 -14.31 20.18
CA PRO A 38 -6.41 -15.66 20.39
C PRO A 38 -6.00 -15.83 21.85
N SER A 39 -6.21 -16.99 22.47
CA SER A 39 -5.93 -17.18 23.90
C SER A 39 -4.48 -17.58 24.19
N GLU A 40 -3.79 -18.18 23.22
CA GLU A 40 -2.47 -18.80 23.42
C GLU A 40 -1.51 -18.50 22.24
N GLY A 41 -0.26 -18.94 22.38
CA GLY A 41 0.79 -18.85 21.36
C GLY A 41 1.61 -17.56 21.38
N ARG A 42 2.74 -17.56 20.66
CA ARG A 42 3.51 -16.35 20.35
C ARG A 42 2.89 -15.58 19.19
N LEU A 43 3.23 -14.30 19.02
CA LEU A 43 2.65 -13.50 17.93
C LEU A 43 3.02 -14.08 16.56
N ASN A 44 4.27 -14.50 16.38
CA ASN A 44 4.72 -15.07 15.11
C ASN A 44 3.93 -16.33 14.72
N GLU A 45 3.40 -17.09 15.70
CA GLU A 45 2.66 -18.34 15.49
C GLU A 45 1.22 -18.08 14.99
N LEU A 46 0.72 -16.85 15.09
CA LEU A 46 -0.60 -16.44 14.61
C LEU A 46 -0.60 -16.12 13.11
N ALA A 47 0.57 -15.99 12.50
CA ALA A 47 0.73 -15.56 11.10
C ALA A 47 0.14 -16.49 10.02
N PRO A 48 0.12 -17.83 10.15
CA PRO A 48 -0.30 -18.71 9.04
C PRO A 48 -1.75 -18.53 8.56
N ALA A 49 -2.63 -17.94 9.39
CA ALA A 49 -4.03 -17.73 9.01
C ALA A 49 -4.17 -16.57 7.99
N PRO A 50 -5.21 -16.57 7.13
CA PRO A 50 -5.47 -15.46 6.21
C PRO A 50 -5.63 -14.10 6.90
N LEU A 51 -6.16 -14.07 8.13
CA LEU A 51 -6.24 -12.89 8.97
C LEU A 51 -5.18 -12.89 10.09
N GLY A 52 -4.04 -13.55 9.86
CA GLY A 52 -2.95 -13.67 10.82
C GLY A 52 -2.41 -12.29 11.25
N TRP A 53 -2.30 -11.35 10.30
CA TRP A 53 -1.96 -9.95 10.61
C TRP A 53 -2.92 -9.33 11.64
N ARG A 54 -4.23 -9.62 11.54
CA ARG A 54 -5.22 -9.09 12.47
C ARG A 54 -5.14 -9.77 13.82
N ALA A 55 -4.96 -11.10 13.83
CA ALA A 55 -4.75 -11.87 15.06
C ALA A 55 -3.52 -11.36 15.85
N ILE A 56 -2.43 -11.04 15.15
CA ILE A 56 -1.22 -10.43 15.73
C ILE A 56 -1.54 -9.07 16.36
N LEU A 57 -2.27 -8.20 15.67
CA LEU A 57 -2.65 -6.88 16.21
C LEU A 57 -3.54 -6.98 17.44
N LEU A 58 -4.50 -7.91 17.43
CA LEU A 58 -5.41 -8.15 18.55
C LEU A 58 -4.73 -8.79 19.76
N ALA A 59 -3.58 -9.42 19.58
CA ALA A 59 -2.75 -10.04 20.62
C ALA A 59 -1.52 -9.16 20.98
N SER A 60 -1.54 -7.88 20.62
CA SER A 60 -0.38 -6.99 20.75
C SER A 60 0.02 -6.70 22.21
N GLU A 61 -0.89 -6.88 23.16
CA GLU A 61 -0.63 -6.74 24.60
C GLU A 61 0.42 -7.73 25.13
N ARG A 62 0.69 -8.80 24.38
CA ARG A 62 1.73 -9.78 24.71
C ARG A 62 3.15 -9.25 24.45
N VAL A 63 3.28 -8.17 23.68
CA VAL A 63 4.56 -7.50 23.43
C VAL A 63 4.69 -6.32 24.38
N VAL A 64 5.33 -6.55 25.52
CA VAL A 64 5.58 -5.51 26.52
C VAL A 64 6.79 -4.67 26.10
N ALA A 65 6.68 -3.35 26.19
CA ALA A 65 7.83 -2.46 25.98
C ALA A 65 8.97 -2.77 26.97
N THR A 66 10.16 -2.99 26.42
CA THR A 66 11.40 -3.19 27.17
C THR A 66 12.56 -2.53 26.43
N GLU A 67 13.53 -1.99 27.16
CA GLU A 67 14.76 -1.42 26.56
C GLU A 67 15.74 -2.51 26.13
N GLU A 68 15.71 -3.65 26.81
CA GLU A 68 16.58 -4.82 26.61
C GLU A 68 15.75 -6.06 26.24
N PRO A 69 15.11 -6.07 25.05
CA PRO A 69 14.36 -7.24 24.59
C PRO A 69 15.26 -8.45 24.36
N ASP A 70 14.80 -9.61 24.84
CA ASP A 70 15.38 -10.91 24.52
C ASP A 70 15.08 -11.31 23.05
N GLU A 71 15.71 -12.39 22.60
CA GLU A 71 15.59 -12.85 21.21
C GLU A 71 14.15 -13.16 20.78
N ALA A 72 13.34 -13.70 21.69
CA ALA A 72 11.96 -14.08 21.41
C ALA A 72 11.05 -12.84 21.33
N GLN A 73 11.21 -11.89 22.25
CA GLN A 73 10.52 -10.60 22.25
C GLN A 73 10.79 -9.83 20.96
N TRP A 74 12.01 -9.91 20.43
CA TRP A 74 12.33 -9.30 19.15
C TRP A 74 11.61 -9.91 17.94
N THR A 75 11.43 -11.23 17.92
CA THR A 75 10.66 -11.90 16.87
C THR A 75 9.18 -11.56 16.96
N ASP A 76 8.61 -11.48 18.16
CA ASP A 76 7.23 -11.06 18.37
C ASP A 76 7.03 -9.57 18.04
N TYR A 77 8.01 -8.72 18.35
CA TYR A 77 8.01 -7.32 17.94
C TYR A 77 8.13 -7.16 16.41
N PHE A 78 8.93 -8.00 15.75
CA PHE A 78 8.98 -8.04 14.28
C PHE A 78 7.61 -8.44 13.71
N ALA A 79 6.96 -9.48 14.26
CA ALA A 79 5.61 -9.87 13.88
C ALA A 79 4.62 -8.72 14.01
N LEU A 80 4.68 -7.99 15.13
CA LEU A 80 3.83 -6.82 15.37
C LEU A 80 4.08 -5.70 14.36
N CYS A 81 5.35 -5.37 14.09
CA CYS A 81 5.71 -4.34 13.11
C CYS A 81 5.21 -4.69 11.70
N VAL A 82 5.36 -5.96 11.30
CA VAL A 82 4.91 -6.43 9.99
C VAL A 82 3.38 -6.40 9.89
N ALA A 83 2.66 -6.86 10.91
CA ALA A 83 1.21 -6.82 10.94
C ALA A 83 0.65 -5.38 10.94
N ALA A 84 1.25 -4.48 11.72
CA ALA A 84 0.87 -3.07 11.78
C ALA A 84 1.10 -2.36 10.44
N HIS A 85 2.24 -2.62 9.79
CA HIS A 85 2.53 -2.10 8.47
C HIS A 85 1.57 -2.67 7.43
N PHE A 86 1.35 -3.98 7.42
CA PHE A 86 0.43 -4.62 6.49
C PHE A 86 -0.99 -4.06 6.62
N ALA A 87 -1.50 -3.87 7.84
CA ALA A 87 -2.85 -3.34 8.06
C ALA A 87 -3.03 -1.88 7.63
N THR A 88 -1.93 -1.11 7.55
CA THR A 88 -1.98 0.34 7.31
C THR A 88 -1.36 0.75 5.98
N VAL A 89 -0.63 -0.14 5.31
CA VAL A 89 -0.06 0.15 4.00
C VAL A 89 -1.16 0.31 2.96
N MET A 90 -0.92 1.17 1.97
CA MET A 90 -1.92 1.59 0.98
C MET A 90 -3.18 2.28 1.54
N THR A 91 -3.20 2.64 2.84
CA THR A 91 -4.17 3.59 3.41
C THR A 91 -3.66 5.04 3.26
N TYR A 92 -4.32 6.00 3.91
CA TYR A 92 -3.92 7.41 3.87
C TYR A 92 -2.60 7.67 4.61
N VAL A 93 -2.37 7.04 5.77
CA VAL A 93 -1.22 7.29 6.63
C VAL A 93 -0.61 5.98 7.10
N PRO A 94 0.26 5.34 6.32
CA PRO A 94 0.88 4.08 6.73
C PRO A 94 1.76 4.28 7.98
N THR A 95 1.96 3.20 8.75
CA THR A 95 2.96 3.20 9.83
C THR A 95 4.38 3.39 9.30
N ASP A 96 5.23 4.05 10.08
CA ASP A 96 6.63 4.31 9.72
C ASP A 96 7.57 3.24 10.30
N VAL A 97 7.34 1.99 9.89
CA VAL A 97 8.15 0.82 10.29
C VAL A 97 8.67 0.02 9.10
N ASP A 98 8.40 0.45 7.87
CA ASP A 98 8.77 -0.22 6.62
C ASP A 98 10.29 -0.51 6.53
N THR A 99 11.11 0.48 6.85
CA THR A 99 12.58 0.36 6.87
C THR A 99 13.05 -0.54 8.01
N LYS A 100 12.30 -0.63 9.11
CA LYS A 100 12.65 -1.51 10.24
C LYS A 100 12.47 -2.98 9.85
N ILE A 101 11.34 -3.31 9.22
CA ILE A 101 10.98 -4.70 8.88
C ILE A 101 11.72 -5.25 7.65
N ARG A 102 12.18 -4.40 6.74
CA ARG A 102 12.98 -4.84 5.57
C ARG A 102 14.49 -4.72 5.75
N ASP A 103 14.96 -4.04 6.80
CA ASP A 103 16.38 -3.86 7.08
C ASP A 103 16.65 -4.18 8.54
N GLN A 104 16.46 -3.21 9.42
CA GLN A 104 17.09 -3.17 10.74
C GLN A 104 16.82 -4.41 11.61
N LEU A 105 15.59 -4.92 11.60
CA LEU A 105 15.22 -6.05 12.46
C LEU A 105 15.86 -7.38 12.02
N TRP A 106 16.22 -7.54 10.74
CA TRP A 106 16.93 -8.72 10.25
C TRP A 106 18.41 -8.78 10.68
N TYR A 107 18.98 -7.64 11.10
CA TYR A 107 20.41 -7.54 11.46
C TYR A 107 20.66 -7.56 12.97
N VAL A 108 19.64 -7.79 13.78
CA VAL A 108 19.84 -8.00 15.21
C VAL A 108 20.20 -9.46 15.43
N ASP A 109 21.30 -9.72 16.15
CA ASP A 109 21.85 -11.07 16.33
C ASP A 109 20.86 -11.98 17.09
N ARG A 110 20.71 -13.23 16.62
CA ARG A 110 19.73 -14.19 17.13
C ARG A 110 20.25 -15.62 17.04
N SER A 111 19.68 -16.50 17.85
CA SER A 111 19.75 -17.94 17.66
C SER A 111 19.16 -18.38 16.30
N PRO A 112 19.64 -19.51 15.76
CA PRO A 112 19.08 -20.09 14.52
C PRO A 112 17.57 -20.32 14.59
N ASP A 113 17.04 -20.76 15.73
CA ASP A 113 15.61 -21.06 15.90
C ASP A 113 14.74 -19.81 15.73
N GLU A 114 15.17 -18.66 16.25
CA GLU A 114 14.43 -17.40 16.10
C GLU A 114 14.52 -16.83 14.67
N LEU A 115 15.62 -17.10 13.96
CA LEU A 115 15.72 -16.76 12.53
C LEU A 115 14.78 -17.61 11.68
N VAL A 116 14.66 -18.91 11.97
CA VAL A 116 13.69 -19.81 11.32
C VAL A 116 12.27 -19.30 11.54
N ARG A 117 11.88 -18.99 12.78
CA ARG A 117 10.55 -18.45 13.10
C ARG A 117 10.25 -17.15 12.33
N ARG A 118 11.23 -16.26 12.20
CA ARG A 118 11.08 -15.01 11.45
C ARG A 118 10.96 -15.24 9.94
N LYS A 119 11.74 -16.17 9.39
CA LYS A 119 11.65 -16.60 8.00
C LYS A 119 10.26 -17.18 7.70
N GLU A 120 9.76 -18.07 8.55
CA GLU A 120 8.44 -18.68 8.42
C GLU A 120 7.32 -17.62 8.46
N LEU A 121 7.41 -16.66 9.38
CA LEU A 121 6.52 -15.51 9.40
C LEU A 121 6.57 -14.72 8.08
N ALA A 122 7.76 -14.39 7.58
CA ALA A 122 7.93 -13.64 6.32
C ALA A 122 7.32 -14.39 5.11
N LEU A 123 7.43 -15.72 5.08
CA LEU A 123 6.79 -16.56 4.07
C LEU A 123 5.26 -16.57 4.22
N ALA A 124 4.75 -16.63 5.45
CA ALA A 124 3.31 -16.68 5.74
C ALA A 124 2.54 -15.44 5.25
N LEU A 125 3.20 -14.29 5.08
CA LEU A 125 2.58 -13.07 4.52
C LEU A 125 1.92 -13.31 3.16
N ALA A 126 2.36 -14.31 2.39
CA ALA A 126 1.77 -14.65 1.10
C ALA A 126 0.29 -15.08 1.22
N GLY A 127 -0.10 -15.61 2.37
CA GLY A 127 -1.47 -16.07 2.65
C GLY A 127 -2.38 -15.01 3.24
N TRP A 128 -1.87 -13.81 3.56
CA TRP A 128 -2.66 -12.78 4.23
C TRP A 128 -3.67 -12.12 3.30
N ASP A 129 -4.92 -12.04 3.77
CA ASP A 129 -6.00 -11.41 3.04
C ASP A 129 -5.94 -9.89 3.16
N VAL A 130 -5.89 -9.22 2.01
CA VAL A 130 -5.87 -7.76 1.86
C VAL A 130 -7.27 -7.16 1.67
N SER A 131 -8.30 -8.00 1.49
CA SER A 131 -9.63 -7.59 1.03
C SER A 131 -10.32 -6.57 1.95
N SER A 132 -10.06 -6.65 3.26
CA SER A 132 -10.65 -5.80 4.28
C SER A 132 -9.87 -4.51 4.55
N ILE A 133 -8.64 -4.39 4.04
CA ILE A 133 -7.73 -3.28 4.35
C ILE A 133 -7.26 -2.51 3.11
N SER A 134 -7.58 -2.98 1.90
CA SER A 134 -7.20 -2.29 0.67
C SER A 134 -8.25 -2.32 -0.42
N ARG A 135 -8.44 -1.15 -1.05
CA ARG A 135 -9.20 -0.99 -2.30
C ARG A 135 -8.30 -0.99 -3.54
N ARG A 136 -6.99 -1.16 -3.37
CA ARG A 136 -5.97 -1.11 -4.41
C ARG A 136 -5.48 -2.51 -4.76
N ARG A 137 -6.43 -3.35 -5.20
CA ARG A 137 -6.18 -4.71 -5.68
C ARG A 137 -6.75 -4.88 -7.08
N VAL A 138 -6.02 -5.59 -7.92
CA VAL A 138 -6.46 -5.95 -9.28
C VAL A 138 -6.73 -7.44 -9.31
N MET A 139 -7.95 -7.82 -9.67
CA MET A 139 -8.35 -9.22 -9.84
C MET A 139 -8.05 -9.67 -11.27
N VAL A 140 -7.26 -10.72 -11.41
CA VAL A 140 -6.90 -11.31 -12.71
C VAL A 140 -7.29 -12.78 -12.75
N ASP A 141 -8.08 -13.15 -13.76
CA ASP A 141 -8.59 -14.51 -13.93
C ASP A 141 -7.43 -15.51 -14.04
N GLY A 142 -7.52 -16.60 -13.27
CA GLY A 142 -6.48 -17.64 -13.21
C GLY A 142 -5.20 -17.26 -12.45
N VAL A 143 -5.08 -16.02 -11.92
CA VAL A 143 -3.92 -15.58 -11.12
C VAL A 143 -4.31 -15.11 -9.71
N GLY A 144 -5.51 -14.54 -9.55
CA GLY A 144 -6.00 -14.02 -8.28
C GLY A 144 -5.76 -12.51 -8.12
N ALA A 145 -5.72 -12.05 -6.87
CA ALA A 145 -5.51 -10.64 -6.54
C ALA A 145 -4.02 -10.27 -6.64
N VAL A 146 -3.72 -9.09 -7.20
CA VAL A 146 -2.39 -8.47 -7.15
C VAL A 146 -2.52 -7.07 -6.57
N SER A 147 -1.67 -6.70 -5.61
CA SER A 147 -1.76 -5.44 -4.88
C SER A 147 -0.38 -4.92 -4.45
N GLY A 148 -0.35 -3.70 -3.93
CA GLY A 148 0.89 -3.16 -3.36
C GLY A 148 1.38 -3.88 -2.10
N HIS A 149 0.51 -4.64 -1.43
CA HIS A 149 0.93 -5.44 -0.26
C HIS A 149 1.88 -6.56 -0.68
N ASP A 150 1.81 -7.01 -1.94
CA ASP A 150 2.77 -7.96 -2.51
C ASP A 150 4.18 -7.34 -2.55
N GLY A 151 4.30 -6.05 -2.90
CA GLY A 151 5.54 -5.28 -2.86
C GLY A 151 6.14 -5.16 -1.46
N GLU A 152 5.30 -4.83 -0.49
CA GLU A 152 5.71 -4.73 0.91
C GLU A 152 6.23 -6.08 1.43
N ARG A 153 5.53 -7.17 1.14
CA ARG A 153 6.00 -8.54 1.43
C ARG A 153 7.31 -8.83 0.73
N LEU A 154 7.42 -8.54 -0.56
CA LEU A 154 8.64 -8.74 -1.34
C LEU A 154 9.84 -8.01 -0.71
N SER A 155 9.65 -6.79 -0.20
CA SER A 155 10.72 -6.05 0.48
C SER A 155 11.17 -6.74 1.78
N VAL A 156 10.24 -7.29 2.56
CA VAL A 156 10.56 -8.05 3.78
C VAL A 156 11.32 -9.33 3.45
N LEU A 157 10.90 -10.05 2.40
CA LEU A 157 11.61 -11.24 1.90
C LEU A 157 13.02 -10.87 1.44
N CYS A 158 13.19 -9.78 0.69
CA CYS A 158 14.50 -9.30 0.26
C CYS A 158 15.41 -8.94 1.44
N GLY A 159 14.88 -8.26 2.47
CA GLY A 159 15.59 -8.03 3.72
C GLY A 159 16.03 -9.32 4.41
N GLY A 160 15.13 -10.30 4.47
CA GLY A 160 15.39 -11.64 5.01
C GLY A 160 16.48 -12.39 4.25
N ILE A 161 16.51 -12.34 2.92
CA ILE A 161 17.58 -12.93 2.10
C ILE A 161 18.94 -12.38 2.56
N LEU A 162 19.05 -11.05 2.69
CA LEU A 162 20.31 -10.42 3.09
C LEU A 162 20.69 -10.76 4.54
N GLY A 163 19.72 -10.77 5.45
CA GLY A 163 19.92 -11.12 6.86
C GLY A 163 20.37 -12.56 7.06
N LEU A 164 19.73 -13.51 6.38
CA LEU A 164 20.06 -14.94 6.46
C LEU A 164 21.42 -15.24 5.82
N SER A 165 21.72 -14.69 4.63
CA SER A 165 23.05 -14.84 4.01
C SER A 165 24.16 -14.27 4.89
N ARG A 166 23.93 -13.19 5.64
CA ARG A 166 24.93 -12.61 6.55
C ARG A 166 25.36 -13.61 7.63
N VAL A 167 24.44 -14.43 8.14
CA VAL A 167 24.74 -15.42 9.19
C VAL A 167 25.10 -16.79 8.62
N GLY A 168 25.22 -16.91 7.29
CA GLY A 168 25.57 -18.16 6.60
C GLY A 168 24.43 -19.16 6.44
N ASP A 169 23.17 -18.76 6.67
CA ASP A 169 22.00 -19.59 6.38
C ASP A 169 21.60 -19.48 4.90
N GLU A 170 22.41 -20.11 4.05
CA GLU A 170 22.20 -20.12 2.60
C GLU A 170 20.90 -20.85 2.21
N ALA A 171 20.53 -21.90 2.93
CA ALA A 171 19.30 -22.66 2.65
C ALA A 171 18.04 -21.80 2.91
N GLY A 172 18.02 -21.07 4.03
CA GLY A 172 16.94 -20.12 4.33
C GLY A 172 16.91 -18.95 3.34
N ALA A 173 18.07 -18.42 2.96
CA ALA A 173 18.17 -17.36 1.95
C ALA A 173 17.66 -17.80 0.57
N ASP A 174 17.97 -19.05 0.17
CA ASP A 174 17.49 -19.64 -1.09
C ASP A 174 15.96 -19.85 -1.09
N GLU A 175 15.39 -20.27 0.04
CA GLU A 175 13.94 -20.40 0.20
C GLU A 175 13.22 -19.06 -0.01
N LEU A 176 13.70 -18.00 0.65
CA LEU A 176 13.15 -16.65 0.46
C LEU A 176 13.36 -16.14 -0.97
N THR A 177 14.51 -16.46 -1.58
CA THR A 177 14.81 -16.13 -2.99
C THR A 177 13.80 -16.79 -3.94
N ASN A 178 13.46 -18.05 -3.71
CA ASN A 178 12.46 -18.76 -4.51
C ASN A 178 11.05 -18.17 -4.32
N ALA A 179 10.70 -17.76 -3.11
CA ALA A 179 9.43 -17.08 -2.84
C ALA A 179 9.32 -15.74 -3.60
N VAL A 180 10.40 -14.95 -3.65
CA VAL A 180 10.46 -13.70 -4.43
C VAL A 180 10.30 -13.98 -5.94
N ASP A 181 11.04 -14.95 -6.49
CA ASP A 181 10.97 -15.30 -7.91
C ASP A 181 9.57 -15.83 -8.31
N ALA A 182 8.95 -16.63 -7.44
CA ALA A 182 7.60 -17.15 -7.64
C ALA A 182 6.55 -16.02 -7.69
N GLU A 183 6.64 -15.05 -6.77
CA GLU A 183 5.72 -13.92 -6.75
C GLU A 183 5.89 -13.00 -7.96
N LEU A 184 7.13 -12.62 -8.30
CA LEU A 184 7.39 -11.79 -9.48
C LEU A 184 6.96 -12.50 -10.78
N THR A 185 7.08 -13.82 -10.84
CA THR A 185 6.54 -14.64 -11.94
C THR A 185 5.02 -14.58 -11.99
N ARG A 186 4.34 -14.65 -10.84
CA ARG A 186 2.88 -14.54 -10.73
C ARG A 186 2.39 -13.18 -11.20
N GLU A 187 3.00 -12.10 -10.74
CA GLU A 187 2.71 -10.73 -11.18
C GLU A 187 2.92 -10.56 -12.69
N ALA A 188 4.02 -11.11 -13.22
CA ALA A 188 4.31 -11.05 -14.65
C ALA A 188 3.24 -11.76 -15.49
N ARG A 189 2.76 -12.92 -15.03
CA ARG A 189 1.64 -13.66 -15.66
C ARG A 189 0.34 -12.84 -15.61
N ALA A 190 0.05 -12.19 -14.48
CA ALA A 190 -1.14 -11.34 -14.32
C ALA A 190 -1.14 -10.20 -15.36
N PHE A 191 -0.01 -9.52 -15.50
CA PHE A 191 0.13 -8.43 -16.47
C PHE A 191 0.01 -8.93 -17.90
N ALA A 192 0.70 -10.02 -18.25
CA ALA A 192 0.61 -10.60 -19.59
C ALA A 192 -0.81 -11.05 -19.94
N ALA A 193 -1.61 -11.50 -18.97
CA ALA A 193 -3.01 -11.86 -19.18
C ALA A 193 -3.88 -10.62 -19.48
N LEU A 194 -3.74 -9.55 -18.69
CA LEU A 194 -4.47 -8.30 -18.94
C LEU A 194 -4.02 -7.61 -20.24
N GLU A 195 -2.72 -7.63 -20.56
CA GLU A 195 -2.18 -7.05 -21.78
C GLU A 195 -2.83 -7.66 -23.04
N ARG A 196 -3.03 -8.98 -23.04
CA ARG A 196 -3.63 -9.70 -24.18
C ARG A 196 -5.15 -9.52 -24.28
N THR A 197 -5.81 -9.09 -23.20
CA THR A 197 -7.28 -9.02 -23.14
C THR A 197 -7.76 -7.62 -23.53
N ARG A 198 -8.53 -7.51 -24.62
CA ARG A 198 -9.11 -6.23 -25.06
C ARG A 198 -10.25 -5.80 -24.14
N GLY A 199 -10.33 -4.50 -23.85
CA GLY A 199 -11.36 -3.94 -22.98
C GLY A 199 -11.00 -3.94 -21.49
N ARG A 200 -9.82 -4.47 -21.12
CA ARG A 200 -9.30 -4.50 -19.74
C ARG A 200 -8.12 -3.55 -19.52
N GLU A 201 -8.02 -2.50 -20.33
CA GLU A 201 -6.91 -1.56 -20.28
C GLU A 201 -6.89 -0.74 -18.98
N VAL A 202 -8.05 -0.51 -18.35
CA VAL A 202 -8.11 0.18 -17.05
C VAL A 202 -7.43 -0.66 -15.98
N GLU A 203 -7.77 -1.95 -15.89
CA GLU A 203 -7.14 -2.86 -14.94
C GLU A 203 -5.66 -3.09 -15.26
N LEU A 204 -5.28 -3.09 -16.53
CA LEU A 204 -3.88 -3.12 -16.94
C LEU A 204 -3.10 -1.91 -16.41
N LEU A 205 -3.68 -0.70 -16.46
CA LEU A 205 -3.05 0.51 -15.91
C LEU A 205 -2.97 0.49 -14.38
N GLN A 206 -4.00 -0.02 -13.71
CA GLN A 206 -3.98 -0.24 -12.27
C GLN A 206 -2.89 -1.24 -11.89
N LEU A 207 -2.78 -2.35 -12.62
CA LEU A 207 -1.76 -3.36 -12.38
C LEU A 207 -0.36 -2.84 -12.70
N ALA A 208 -0.20 -2.02 -13.74
CA ALA A 208 1.08 -1.35 -14.04
C ALA A 208 1.56 -0.48 -12.87
N THR A 209 0.63 0.17 -12.18
CA THR A 209 0.92 0.96 -10.97
C THR A 209 1.41 0.06 -9.83
N VAL A 210 0.74 -1.07 -9.62
CA VAL A 210 1.13 -2.06 -8.61
C VAL A 210 2.50 -2.64 -8.90
N LEU A 211 2.74 -3.19 -10.09
CA LEU A 211 4.02 -3.81 -10.45
C LEU A 211 5.19 -2.82 -10.38
N THR A 212 4.97 -1.56 -10.76
CA THR A 212 6.03 -0.54 -10.67
C THR A 212 6.37 -0.22 -9.21
N HIS A 213 5.37 -0.17 -8.33
CA HIS A 213 5.58 0.00 -6.90
C HIS A 213 6.29 -1.23 -6.29
N ASN A 214 5.81 -2.44 -6.57
CA ASN A 214 6.37 -3.68 -6.04
C ASN A 214 7.82 -3.90 -6.49
N ALA A 215 8.15 -3.58 -7.75
CA ALA A 215 9.54 -3.59 -8.22
C ALA A 215 10.43 -2.57 -7.47
N GLY A 216 9.88 -1.40 -7.15
CA GLY A 216 10.58 -0.41 -6.32
C GLY A 216 10.81 -0.86 -4.88
N ASP A 217 9.91 -1.66 -4.31
CA ASP A 217 10.05 -2.20 -2.96
C ASP A 217 11.05 -3.36 -2.90
N VAL A 218 11.13 -4.18 -3.96
CA VAL A 218 12.23 -5.14 -4.15
C VAL A 218 13.57 -4.41 -4.18
N ASP A 219 13.68 -3.33 -4.95
CA ASP A 219 14.90 -2.53 -5.04
C ASP A 219 15.29 -1.93 -3.67
N GLN A 220 14.31 -1.45 -2.89
CA GLN A 220 14.54 -0.95 -1.54
C GLN A 220 14.99 -2.04 -0.57
N GLY A 221 14.32 -3.20 -0.58
CA GLY A 221 14.66 -4.33 0.28
C GLY A 221 16.07 -4.88 0.01
N LEU A 222 16.48 -4.92 -1.27
CA LEU A 222 17.84 -5.32 -1.67
C LEU A 222 18.92 -4.24 -1.42
N SER A 223 18.50 -3.00 -1.13
CA SER A 223 19.40 -1.87 -0.83
C SER A 223 19.60 -1.63 0.67
N ALA A 224 19.02 -2.48 1.54
CA ALA A 224 19.10 -2.41 3.00
C ALA A 224 20.56 -2.53 3.52
N ARG A 225 20.99 -1.53 4.31
CA ARG A 225 22.33 -1.25 4.89
C ARG A 225 23.60 -1.33 4.01
N LYS A 226 24.56 -0.48 4.41
CA LYS A 226 25.85 -0.16 3.75
C LYS A 226 26.67 -1.41 3.37
N GLY A 227 26.67 -1.78 2.09
CA GLY A 227 27.82 -2.47 1.49
C GLY A 227 27.53 -3.66 0.59
N GLN A 228 26.32 -4.25 0.62
CA GLN A 228 25.97 -5.19 -0.44
C GLN A 228 25.73 -4.41 -1.72
N ARG A 229 26.74 -4.40 -2.58
CA ARG A 229 26.64 -3.87 -3.93
C ARG A 229 25.49 -4.62 -4.62
N TRP A 230 24.80 -3.95 -5.54
CA TRP A 230 23.91 -4.56 -6.54
C TRP A 230 24.52 -5.79 -7.27
N SER A 231 25.81 -6.05 -7.07
CA SER A 231 26.53 -7.27 -7.43
C SER A 231 26.32 -8.46 -6.50
N SER A 232 25.46 -8.44 -5.47
CA SER A 232 25.07 -9.68 -4.79
C SER A 232 24.25 -10.57 -5.75
N PRO A 233 24.25 -11.91 -5.63
CA PRO A 233 23.42 -12.75 -6.49
C PRO A 233 21.93 -12.36 -6.48
N PRO A 234 21.29 -12.04 -5.34
CA PRO A 234 19.90 -11.55 -5.32
C PRO A 234 19.74 -10.19 -6.01
N GLY A 235 20.67 -9.24 -5.78
CA GLY A 235 20.71 -7.95 -6.49
C GLY A 235 20.86 -8.12 -8.00
N ARG A 236 21.65 -9.10 -8.45
CA ARG A 236 21.79 -9.50 -9.86
C ARG A 236 20.58 -10.24 -10.45
N ARG A 237 19.72 -10.81 -9.62
CA ARG A 237 18.54 -11.55 -10.08
C ARG A 237 17.29 -10.67 -10.13
N PHE A 238 17.08 -9.84 -9.12
CA PHE A 238 15.82 -9.12 -8.91
C PHE A 238 15.94 -7.60 -8.92
N GLY A 239 17.15 -7.05 -8.84
CA GLY A 239 17.33 -5.61 -8.88
C GLY A 239 16.97 -4.98 -10.22
N ARG A 240 16.41 -3.77 -10.19
CA ARG A 240 16.18 -2.86 -11.32
C ARG A 240 15.33 -3.44 -12.44
N LEU A 241 14.36 -4.30 -12.10
CA LEU A 241 13.43 -4.92 -13.08
C LEU A 241 12.63 -3.91 -13.89
N ALA A 242 12.32 -2.75 -13.32
CA ALA A 242 11.58 -1.67 -13.96
C ALA A 242 12.46 -0.68 -14.77
N HIS A 243 13.77 -0.92 -14.83
CA HIS A 243 14.75 0.07 -15.34
C HIS A 243 15.78 -0.51 -16.30
N GLU A 244 16.51 -1.56 -15.89
CA GLU A 244 17.74 -2.01 -16.56
C GLU A 244 17.70 -3.47 -17.00
N ARG A 245 16.67 -4.24 -16.57
CA ARG A 245 16.55 -5.68 -16.83
C ARG A 245 15.30 -6.05 -17.61
N GLU A 246 15.19 -5.52 -18.82
CA GLU A 246 14.04 -5.74 -19.69
C GLU A 246 13.94 -7.20 -20.18
N GLU A 247 15.00 -8.00 -20.05
CA GLU A 247 14.99 -9.42 -20.42
C GLU A 247 14.27 -10.31 -19.41
N ARG A 248 14.22 -9.91 -18.13
CA ARG A 248 13.64 -10.72 -17.06
C ARG A 248 12.12 -10.69 -17.11
N TYR A 249 11.50 -11.84 -16.83
CA TYR A 249 10.05 -12.02 -16.85
C TYR A 249 9.40 -11.54 -18.17
N GLY A 250 10.12 -11.68 -19.29
CA GLY A 250 9.64 -11.25 -20.61
C GLY A 250 9.41 -9.75 -20.73
N GLY A 251 10.15 -8.92 -19.98
CA GLY A 251 10.10 -7.46 -20.02
C GLY A 251 8.84 -6.83 -19.46
N VAL A 252 8.04 -7.60 -18.72
CA VAL A 252 6.77 -7.14 -18.17
C VAL A 252 6.95 -5.93 -17.25
N PHE A 253 7.92 -5.96 -16.34
CA PHE A 253 8.14 -4.86 -15.39
C PHE A 253 8.58 -3.57 -16.08
N ALA A 254 9.38 -3.66 -17.16
CA ALA A 254 9.75 -2.51 -17.97
C ALA A 254 8.54 -1.90 -18.70
N ARG A 255 7.67 -2.74 -19.29
CA ARG A 255 6.42 -2.29 -19.92
C ARG A 255 5.44 -1.68 -18.90
N ALA A 256 5.31 -2.30 -17.73
CA ALA A 256 4.51 -1.76 -16.63
C ALA A 256 5.04 -0.39 -16.19
N ALA A 257 6.35 -0.24 -16.02
CA ALA A 257 6.98 1.03 -15.68
C ALA A 257 6.79 2.10 -16.76
N ALA A 258 6.84 1.72 -18.05
CA ALA A 258 6.56 2.64 -19.16
C ALA A 258 5.12 3.16 -19.12
N LEU A 259 4.13 2.29 -18.92
CA LEU A 259 2.73 2.68 -18.72
C LEU A 259 2.57 3.59 -17.51
N TYR A 260 3.16 3.22 -16.37
CA TYR A 260 3.09 4.00 -15.15
C TYR A 260 3.67 5.41 -15.33
N LYS A 261 4.92 5.51 -15.82
CA LYS A 261 5.60 6.79 -16.04
C LYS A 261 4.82 7.71 -16.97
N ALA A 262 4.23 7.16 -18.03
CA ALA A 262 3.53 7.95 -19.04
C ALA A 262 2.11 8.37 -18.64
N LEU A 263 1.40 7.55 -17.83
CA LEU A 263 -0.05 7.71 -17.62
C LEU A 263 -0.48 7.80 -16.16
N MET A 264 0.28 7.25 -15.22
CA MET A 264 -0.15 7.03 -13.83
C MET A 264 0.76 7.68 -12.79
N ALA A 265 1.96 8.13 -13.16
CA ALA A 265 2.96 8.60 -12.20
C ALA A 265 2.50 9.81 -11.38
N SER A 266 1.71 10.71 -11.97
CA SER A 266 1.11 11.82 -11.24
C SER A 266 0.01 11.38 -10.25
N GLU A 267 -0.51 10.17 -10.37
CA GLU A 267 -1.51 9.60 -9.46
C GLU A 267 -0.86 8.80 -8.32
N GLY A 268 0.40 8.35 -8.52
CA GLY A 268 1.16 7.55 -7.55
C GLY A 268 1.70 8.33 -6.34
N HIS A 269 1.42 9.63 -6.24
CA HIS A 269 1.78 10.39 -5.05
C HIS A 269 1.07 9.79 -3.82
N ARG A 270 1.71 9.84 -2.64
CA ARG A 270 1.20 9.29 -1.36
C ARG A 270 -0.08 9.95 -0.82
N ASN A 271 -0.86 10.61 -1.69
CA ASN A 271 -2.13 11.29 -1.44
C ASN A 271 -2.07 12.17 -0.18
N TYR A 272 -0.92 12.85 0.03
CA TYR A 272 -0.67 13.71 1.19
C TYR A 272 -1.82 14.68 1.53
N PRO A 273 -2.50 15.32 0.55
CA PRO A 273 -3.64 16.20 0.84
C PRO A 273 -4.81 15.51 1.56
N LEU A 274 -5.01 14.21 1.34
CA LEU A 274 -6.09 13.45 1.96
C LEU A 274 -5.71 12.88 3.33
N ARG A 275 -4.44 12.97 3.74
CA ARG A 275 -4.01 12.53 5.07
C ARG A 275 -4.75 13.28 6.16
N GLU A 276 -4.90 14.59 6.03
CA GLU A 276 -5.57 15.41 7.05
C GLU A 276 -7.09 15.18 7.12
N VAL A 277 -7.69 14.49 6.15
CA VAL A 277 -9.13 14.22 6.10
C VAL A 277 -9.44 12.98 6.95
N ARG A 278 -9.54 13.18 8.27
CA ARG A 278 -9.65 12.09 9.25
C ARG A 278 -10.86 11.18 9.04
N CYS A 279 -12.00 11.72 8.59
CA CYS A 279 -13.22 10.94 8.37
C CYS A 279 -13.04 9.83 7.32
N LEU A 280 -12.12 9.99 6.35
CA LEU A 280 -11.80 8.93 5.37
C LEU A 280 -11.12 7.72 6.01
N ARG A 281 -10.60 7.87 7.24
CA ARG A 281 -10.00 6.82 8.05
C ARG A 281 -10.99 6.21 9.06
N ALA A 282 -12.29 6.48 8.94
CA ALA A 282 -13.26 5.89 9.85
C ALA A 282 -13.71 4.48 9.45
N HIS A 283 -13.66 4.12 8.16
CA HIS A 283 -14.19 2.84 7.68
C HIS A 283 -13.48 2.34 6.40
N PRO A 284 -13.33 1.02 6.18
CA PRO A 284 -12.65 0.48 4.99
C PRO A 284 -13.36 0.77 3.66
N ASP A 285 -14.66 1.09 3.68
CA ASP A 285 -15.41 1.52 2.47
C ASP A 285 -15.02 2.91 1.98
N LEU A 286 -14.38 3.72 2.83
CA LEU A 286 -13.97 5.08 2.48
C LEU A 286 -12.56 5.12 1.87
N LEU A 287 -11.80 4.03 1.96
CA LEU A 287 -10.44 3.92 1.45
C LEU A 287 -10.33 4.26 -0.04
N LEU A 288 -9.24 4.94 -0.40
CA LEU A 288 -8.99 5.43 -1.74
C LEU A 288 -8.62 4.29 -2.71
N PRO A 289 -9.41 4.05 -3.79
CA PRO A 289 -9.06 3.08 -4.83
C PRO A 289 -7.95 3.63 -5.75
N PHE A 290 -7.70 2.96 -6.88
CA PHE A 290 -6.73 3.40 -7.87
C PHE A 290 -7.15 4.72 -8.54
N ALA A 291 -6.38 5.77 -8.30
CA ALA A 291 -6.41 6.98 -9.11
C ALA A 291 -5.81 6.70 -10.51
N PRO A 292 -6.29 7.36 -11.58
CA PRO A 292 -7.24 8.48 -11.56
C PRO A 292 -8.72 8.08 -11.62
N PHE A 293 -9.06 6.80 -11.49
CA PHE A 293 -10.42 6.27 -11.71
C PHE A 293 -11.35 6.48 -10.50
N LEU A 294 -11.48 7.73 -10.05
CA LEU A 294 -12.10 8.06 -8.76
C LEU A 294 -13.55 8.53 -8.85
N ASP A 295 -14.17 8.55 -10.03
CA ASP A 295 -15.58 8.96 -10.21
C ASP A 295 -16.54 8.24 -9.27
N ARG A 296 -16.53 6.91 -9.28
CA ARG A 296 -17.40 6.09 -8.43
C ARG A 296 -17.10 6.28 -6.94
N TRP A 297 -15.83 6.44 -6.58
CA TRP A 297 -15.44 6.70 -5.20
C TRP A 297 -15.97 8.06 -4.74
N GLY A 298 -15.79 9.13 -5.52
CA GLY A 298 -16.37 10.44 -5.24
C GLY A 298 -17.88 10.41 -5.06
N ALA A 299 -18.59 9.72 -5.95
CA ALA A 299 -20.04 9.51 -5.82
C ALA A 299 -20.40 8.75 -4.53
N SER A 300 -19.65 7.71 -4.18
CA SER A 300 -19.88 6.96 -2.94
C SER A 300 -19.69 7.82 -1.69
N LEU A 301 -18.70 8.72 -1.67
CA LEU A 301 -18.50 9.65 -0.54
C LEU A 301 -19.66 10.65 -0.42
N ALA A 302 -20.17 11.14 -1.56
CA ALA A 302 -21.29 12.07 -1.57
C ALA A 302 -22.54 11.47 -0.90
N THR A 303 -22.78 10.17 -1.06
CA THR A 303 -23.99 9.50 -0.55
C THR A 303 -23.76 8.60 0.66
N SER A 304 -22.51 8.46 1.13
CA SER A 304 -22.18 7.49 2.18
C SER A 304 -22.87 7.82 3.50
N PRO A 305 -23.59 6.87 4.14
CA PRO A 305 -24.17 7.10 5.47
C PRO A 305 -23.10 7.22 6.57
N LEU A 306 -21.85 6.87 6.28
CA LEU A 306 -20.72 6.96 7.21
C LEU A 306 -20.17 8.38 7.35
N LEU A 307 -20.64 9.31 6.52
CA LEU A 307 -20.16 10.70 6.50
C LEU A 307 -21.29 11.65 6.86
N SER A 308 -21.01 12.57 7.78
CA SER A 308 -21.83 13.75 8.02
C SER A 308 -21.62 14.81 6.92
N ASP A 309 -22.46 15.86 6.91
CA ASP A 309 -22.25 16.97 5.99
C ASP A 309 -20.96 17.76 6.27
N ALA A 310 -20.51 17.79 7.53
CA ALA A 310 -19.22 18.36 7.88
C ALA A 310 -18.09 17.51 7.30
N ASP A 311 -18.14 16.19 7.44
CA ASP A 311 -17.14 15.27 6.87
C ASP A 311 -17.06 15.40 5.34
N ARG A 312 -18.22 15.49 4.67
CA ARG A 312 -18.30 15.74 3.22
C ARG A 312 -17.64 17.05 2.82
N THR A 313 -17.80 18.10 3.63
CA THR A 313 -17.14 19.40 3.40
C THR A 313 -15.62 19.25 3.50
N ASP A 314 -15.11 18.53 4.50
CA ASP A 314 -13.68 18.27 4.69
C ASP A 314 -13.09 17.44 3.55
N VAL A 315 -13.82 16.44 3.06
CA VAL A 315 -13.45 15.65 1.88
C VAL A 315 -13.31 16.55 0.65
N VAL A 316 -14.31 17.38 0.34
CA VAL A 316 -14.26 18.30 -0.80
C VAL A 316 -13.10 19.29 -0.66
N LEU A 317 -12.86 19.82 0.54
CA LEU A 317 -11.73 20.71 0.81
C LEU A 317 -10.37 20.02 0.59
N GLY A 318 -10.24 18.77 1.06
CA GLY A 318 -9.04 17.94 0.84
C GLY A 318 -8.77 17.69 -0.64
N LEU A 319 -9.81 17.36 -1.41
CA LEU A 319 -9.72 17.13 -2.86
C LEU A 319 -9.34 18.41 -3.62
N VAL A 320 -10.00 19.55 -3.34
CA VAL A 320 -9.68 20.85 -3.95
C VAL A 320 -8.25 21.28 -3.63
N THR A 321 -7.81 21.08 -2.38
CA THR A 321 -6.43 21.33 -1.97
C THR A 321 -5.47 20.43 -2.74
N GLY A 322 -5.82 19.17 -2.91
CA GLY A 322 -5.03 18.21 -3.67
C GLY A 322 -4.87 18.56 -5.14
N VAL A 323 -5.94 19.00 -5.81
CA VAL A 323 -5.91 19.47 -7.20
C VAL A 323 -4.84 20.56 -7.38
N ARG A 324 -4.73 21.48 -6.41
CA ARG A 324 -3.79 22.59 -6.47
C ARG A 324 -2.35 22.19 -6.13
N LYS A 325 -2.16 21.27 -5.18
CA LYS A 325 -0.83 20.89 -4.67
C LYS A 325 -0.14 19.83 -5.52
N VAL A 326 -0.89 18.96 -6.18
CA VAL A 326 -0.35 17.80 -6.87
C VAL A 326 -0.43 18.03 -8.38
N ARG A 327 0.68 18.43 -8.99
CA ARG A 327 0.72 18.80 -10.41
C ARG A 327 0.47 17.57 -11.30
N GLY A 328 -0.44 17.72 -12.26
CA GLY A 328 -0.67 16.72 -13.31
C GLY A 328 -1.53 15.52 -12.89
N GLN A 329 -1.94 15.44 -11.62
CA GLN A 329 -2.92 14.44 -11.20
C GLN A 329 -4.32 14.83 -11.71
N ARG A 330 -5.13 13.82 -12.01
CA ARG A 330 -6.47 13.93 -12.55
C ARG A 330 -7.50 13.22 -11.67
N GLY A 331 -7.06 12.34 -10.78
CA GLY A 331 -7.92 11.57 -9.88
C GLY A 331 -8.83 12.43 -9.04
N TYR A 332 -8.35 13.50 -8.40
CA TYR A 332 -9.18 14.33 -7.53
C TYR A 332 -10.25 15.10 -8.31
N GLN A 333 -9.98 15.51 -9.55
CA GLN A 333 -11.01 16.09 -10.43
C GLN A 333 -12.07 15.04 -10.76
N ARG A 334 -11.68 13.78 -10.98
CA ARG A 334 -12.63 12.67 -11.17
C ARG A 334 -13.47 12.41 -9.93
N ALA A 335 -12.86 12.42 -8.75
CA ALA A 335 -13.57 12.29 -7.48
C ALA A 335 -14.56 13.44 -7.28
N LEU A 336 -14.15 14.69 -7.54
CA LEU A 336 -15.03 15.86 -7.45
C LEU A 336 -16.18 15.78 -8.46
N ALA A 337 -15.95 15.30 -9.68
CA ALA A 337 -17.00 15.12 -10.68
C ALA A 337 -18.06 14.11 -10.20
N GLY A 338 -17.64 12.92 -9.77
CA GLY A 338 -18.56 11.93 -9.23
C GLY A 338 -19.28 12.41 -7.96
N PHE A 339 -18.61 13.20 -7.12
CA PHE A 339 -19.23 13.82 -5.96
C PHE A 339 -20.30 14.86 -6.36
N ASP A 340 -19.99 15.75 -7.32
CA ASP A 340 -20.89 16.79 -7.83
C ASP A 340 -22.17 16.19 -8.42
N ASP A 341 -22.03 15.09 -9.18
CA ASP A 341 -23.15 14.39 -9.81
C ASP A 341 -24.08 13.71 -8.79
N ALA A 342 -23.54 13.19 -7.68
CA ALA A 342 -24.28 12.37 -6.72
C ALA A 342 -24.79 13.15 -5.49
N TYR A 343 -24.14 14.23 -5.10
CA TYR A 343 -24.53 15.01 -3.92
C TYR A 343 -25.79 15.84 -4.20
N PRO A 344 -26.78 15.89 -3.29
CA PRO A 344 -27.99 16.69 -3.49
C PRO A 344 -27.69 18.18 -3.78
N GLY A 345 -28.03 18.62 -5.00
CA GLY A 345 -27.76 19.98 -5.50
C GLY A 345 -26.31 20.22 -5.93
N GLY A 346 -25.46 19.19 -5.91
CA GLY A 346 -24.05 19.23 -6.29
C GLY A 346 -23.18 20.12 -5.41
N LEU A 347 -21.92 20.29 -5.83
CA LEU A 347 -20.95 21.17 -5.21
C LEU A 347 -21.38 22.64 -5.25
N SER A 348 -22.19 23.02 -6.23
CA SER A 348 -22.80 24.36 -6.34
C SER A 348 -24.04 24.54 -5.44
N GLY A 349 -24.52 23.47 -4.81
CA GLY A 349 -25.73 23.47 -3.99
C GLY A 349 -25.61 24.32 -2.74
N LYS A 350 -26.73 24.87 -2.28
CA LYS A 350 -26.78 25.79 -1.12
C LYS A 350 -26.19 25.17 0.15
N ALA A 351 -26.41 23.88 0.38
CA ALA A 351 -25.87 23.15 1.54
C ALA A 351 -24.34 23.17 1.55
N MET A 352 -23.71 22.70 0.47
CA MET A 352 -22.25 22.66 0.31
C MET A 352 -21.62 24.06 0.29
N GLN A 353 -22.24 25.02 -0.40
CA GLN A 353 -21.74 26.40 -0.48
C GLN A 353 -21.80 27.16 0.85
N ARG A 354 -22.62 26.73 1.82
CA ARG A 354 -22.70 27.36 3.13
C ARG A 354 -21.55 26.95 4.05
N THR A 355 -21.06 25.72 3.92
CA THR A 355 -20.00 25.16 4.79
C THR A 355 -18.60 25.35 4.20
N LEU A 356 -18.48 25.41 2.86
CA LEU A 356 -17.17 25.58 2.23
C LEU A 356 -16.54 26.97 2.45
N PRO A 357 -15.24 27.02 2.81
CA PRO A 357 -14.48 28.26 2.84
C PRO A 357 -14.51 29.00 1.49
N ALA A 358 -14.40 30.33 1.52
CA ALA A 358 -14.45 31.17 0.32
C ALA A 358 -13.38 30.79 -0.73
N SER A 359 -12.21 30.37 -0.29
CA SER A 359 -11.11 29.91 -1.15
C SER A 359 -11.48 28.63 -1.93
N ALA A 360 -12.08 27.64 -1.26
CA ALA A 360 -12.54 26.41 -1.89
C ALA A 360 -13.69 26.69 -2.88
N ARG A 361 -14.65 27.52 -2.49
CA ARG A 361 -15.74 27.95 -3.38
C ARG A 361 -15.23 28.65 -4.64
N ARG A 362 -14.18 29.48 -4.52
CA ARG A 362 -13.54 30.12 -5.67
C ARG A 362 -12.84 29.09 -6.55
N ALA A 363 -12.09 28.15 -5.97
CA ALA A 363 -11.41 27.10 -6.72
C ALA A 363 -12.42 26.22 -7.49
N LEU A 364 -13.57 25.88 -6.91
CA LEU A 364 -14.63 25.12 -7.60
C LEU A 364 -15.31 25.89 -8.74
N ARG A 365 -15.09 27.20 -8.86
CA ARG A 365 -15.54 28.04 -9.98
C ARG A 365 -14.44 28.28 -11.01
N ASP A 366 -13.24 27.76 -10.77
CA ASP A 366 -12.14 27.83 -11.72
C ASP A 366 -12.53 27.12 -13.03
N THR A 367 -12.30 27.80 -14.16
CA THR A 367 -12.73 27.34 -15.48
C THR A 367 -12.01 26.06 -15.89
N ASP A 368 -10.72 25.92 -15.56
CA ASP A 368 -9.94 24.75 -15.92
C ASP A 368 -10.38 23.53 -15.10
N LEU A 369 -10.59 23.70 -13.79
CA LEU A 369 -11.15 22.63 -12.95
C LEU A 369 -12.53 22.18 -13.45
N ARG A 370 -13.42 23.13 -13.76
CA ARG A 370 -14.76 22.82 -14.30
C ARG A 370 -14.69 22.05 -15.61
N ARG A 371 -13.78 22.44 -16.51
CA ARG A 371 -13.56 21.73 -17.77
C ARG A 371 -13.09 20.29 -17.54
N ASP A 372 -12.18 20.07 -16.61
CA ASP A 372 -11.65 18.74 -16.29
C ASP A 372 -12.72 17.84 -15.65
N MET A 373 -13.55 18.40 -14.77
CA MET A 373 -14.67 17.68 -14.16
C MET A 373 -15.75 17.30 -15.19
N ALA A 374 -16.01 18.17 -16.17
CA ALA A 374 -17.04 17.95 -17.19
C ALA A 374 -16.73 16.79 -18.17
N VAL A 375 -15.49 16.27 -18.18
CA VAL A 375 -15.16 15.10 -19.01
C VAL A 375 -15.97 13.89 -18.54
N ARG A 376 -16.68 13.21 -19.45
CA ARG A 376 -17.46 12.01 -19.08
C ARG A 376 -16.53 10.83 -18.71
N PRO A 377 -16.90 9.99 -17.72
CA PRO A 377 -16.07 8.87 -17.28
C PRO A 377 -15.68 7.91 -18.42
N VAL A 378 -16.62 7.61 -19.32
CA VAL A 378 -16.38 6.73 -20.48
C VAL A 378 -15.36 7.33 -21.46
N SER A 379 -15.42 8.64 -21.69
CA SER A 379 -14.48 9.33 -22.58
C SER A 379 -13.09 9.41 -21.96
N PHE A 380 -13.02 9.67 -20.65
CA PHE A 380 -11.77 9.69 -19.90
C PHE A 380 -11.06 8.33 -19.94
N THR A 381 -11.76 7.25 -19.60
CA THR A 381 -11.22 5.89 -19.57
C THR A 381 -10.85 5.40 -20.97
N SER A 382 -11.68 5.63 -21.99
CA SER A 382 -11.37 5.27 -23.39
C SER A 382 -10.11 5.98 -23.90
N GLY A 383 -9.92 7.26 -23.53
CA GLY A 383 -8.71 8.00 -23.87
C GLY A 383 -7.44 7.42 -23.26
N LEU A 384 -7.50 7.01 -21.98
CA LEU A 384 -6.38 6.33 -21.32
C LEU A 384 -6.12 4.93 -21.92
N ALA A 385 -7.18 4.16 -22.21
CA ALA A 385 -7.07 2.85 -22.82
C ALA A 385 -6.37 2.90 -24.18
N LYS A 386 -6.75 3.86 -25.04
CA LYS A 386 -6.08 4.08 -26.34
C LYS A 386 -4.60 4.38 -26.15
N ARG A 387 -4.26 5.34 -25.27
CA ARG A 387 -2.86 5.72 -25.01
C ARG A 387 -2.04 4.55 -24.44
N ALA A 388 -2.62 3.73 -23.57
CA ALA A 388 -1.96 2.55 -23.02
C ALA A 388 -1.56 1.56 -24.13
N ARG A 389 -2.46 1.30 -25.08
CA ARG A 389 -2.17 0.46 -26.26
C ARG A 389 -1.09 1.07 -27.15
N ASP A 390 -1.16 2.38 -27.40
CA ASP A 390 -0.16 3.09 -28.20
C ASP A 390 1.24 3.01 -27.58
N ILE A 391 1.35 3.07 -26.25
CA ILE A 391 2.62 2.89 -25.53
C ILE A 391 3.11 1.46 -25.70
N LEU A 392 2.28 0.46 -25.40
CA LEU A 392 2.69 -0.94 -25.46
C LEU A 392 3.11 -1.37 -26.87
N ALA A 393 2.47 -0.83 -27.91
CA ALA A 393 2.85 -1.09 -29.30
C ALA A 393 4.28 -0.64 -29.65
N ARG A 394 4.85 0.33 -28.91
CA ARG A 394 6.23 0.80 -29.08
C ARG A 394 7.26 0.00 -28.27
N HIS A 395 6.79 -0.83 -27.34
CA HIS A 395 7.61 -1.66 -26.45
C HIS A 395 7.48 -3.17 -26.76
N ARG A 396 6.90 -3.50 -27.91
CA ARG A 396 6.96 -4.82 -28.55
C ARG A 396 8.01 -4.75 -29.64
#